data_AF-A0A256YEV8-F1
#
_entry.id   AF-A0A256YEV8-F1
#
_cell.length_a   1.000
_cell.length_b   1.000
_cell.length_c   1.000
_cell.angle_alpha   90.00
_cell.angle_beta   90.00
_cell.angle_gamma   90.00
#
_symmetry.space_group_name_H-M   'P 1'
#
loop_
_entity.id
_entity.type
_entity.pdbx_description
1 polymer ?
#
loop_
_entity_poly.entity_id
_entity_poly.type
_entity_poly.pdbx_seq_one_letter_code
_entity_poly.pdbx_strand_id
1 'polypeptide(L)'
;MIIQVILDVFKSRMEEATQLKTLIVFDEVHRLLPKFGGTGRGLIQLERGVREFRKWGIGLVLISQVLTDYPKDIKANVGTEIQMRTRYEGDLSQIKMKYGEDIMKSVVKARVGTGMIQNSQYNRGNPYFVTFRPLLHNPRRLSDKELDLYEKYDLKIESFRSKVDRAKARGIDVFDLELELDLAAENLRKGSFQVVDMYIEGLKGEIEKLKTKEPIRGEIQKPGNWEDEWERLREEISK
;
A
#
# COMPACT_ATOMS: atom_id res chain seq x y z
N MET A 1 4.12 16.61 -3.25
CA MET A 1 3.74 15.35 -3.91
C MET A 1 2.39 15.43 -4.62
N ILE A 2 1.24 15.60 -3.94
CA ILE A 2 -0.10 15.68 -4.57
C ILE A 2 -0.17 16.72 -5.71
N ILE A 3 0.34 17.92 -5.47
CA ILE A 3 0.36 19.01 -6.46
C ILE A 3 1.09 18.60 -7.74
N GLN A 4 2.23 17.91 -7.59
CA GLN A 4 3.06 17.53 -8.71
C GLN A 4 2.35 16.50 -9.59
N VAL A 5 1.72 15.48 -8.99
CA VAL A 5 0.91 14.48 -9.71
C VAL A 5 -0.16 15.17 -10.55
N ILE A 6 -0.90 16.12 -9.98
CA ILE A 6 -1.96 16.84 -10.70
C ILE A 6 -1.38 17.65 -11.87
N LEU A 7 -0.28 18.36 -11.64
CA LEU A 7 0.38 19.14 -12.69
C LEU A 7 0.89 18.25 -13.83
N ASP A 8 1.41 17.07 -13.51
CA ASP A 8 1.94 16.15 -14.51
C ASP A 8 0.81 15.52 -15.34
N VAL A 9 -0.36 15.25 -14.75
CA VAL A 9 -1.56 14.89 -15.51
C VAL A 9 -1.91 16.01 -16.51
N PHE A 10 -1.96 17.27 -16.09
CA PHE A 10 -2.25 18.38 -17.00
C PHE A 10 -1.21 18.54 -18.12
N LYS A 11 0.08 18.28 -17.84
CA LYS A 11 1.14 18.33 -18.84
C LYS A 11 1.09 17.19 -19.85
N SER A 12 0.57 16.03 -19.44
CA SER A 12 0.58 14.82 -20.27
C SER A 12 -0.32 14.89 -21.51
N ARG A 13 -1.25 15.87 -21.59
CA ARG A 13 -2.15 16.10 -22.74
C ARG A 13 -2.85 14.81 -23.22
N MET A 14 -3.44 14.07 -22.28
CA MET A 14 -4.12 12.81 -22.58
C MET A 14 -5.31 13.01 -23.51
N GLU A 15 -5.62 11.96 -24.27
CA GLU A 15 -6.85 11.88 -25.08
C GLU A 15 -8.10 11.83 -24.20
N GLU A 16 -9.19 12.40 -24.69
CA GLU A 16 -10.48 12.32 -24.00
C GLU A 16 -10.97 10.88 -23.88
N ALA A 17 -11.63 10.58 -22.75
CA ALA A 17 -12.19 9.27 -22.49
C ALA A 17 -13.47 9.39 -21.68
N THR A 18 -14.51 8.70 -22.13
CA THR A 18 -15.81 8.63 -21.47
C THR A 18 -15.88 7.55 -20.39
N GLN A 19 -14.92 6.63 -20.38
CA GLN A 19 -14.80 5.56 -19.40
C GLN A 19 -13.66 5.82 -18.41
N LEU A 20 -13.79 5.31 -17.19
CA LEU A 20 -12.74 5.37 -16.18
C LEU A 20 -11.53 4.53 -16.62
N LYS A 21 -10.39 5.19 -16.87
CA LYS A 21 -9.10 4.60 -17.21
C LYS A 21 -8.17 4.51 -16.01
N THR A 22 -8.20 5.51 -15.12
CA THR A 22 -7.27 5.61 -13.98
C THR A 22 -7.99 6.14 -12.75
N LEU A 23 -7.74 5.53 -11.58
CA LEU A 23 -8.20 6.03 -10.29
C LEU A 23 -6.99 6.51 -9.48
N ILE A 24 -6.95 7.79 -9.14
CA ILE A 24 -5.91 8.36 -8.28
C ILE A 24 -6.50 8.52 -6.87
N VAL A 25 -5.84 7.93 -5.88
CA VAL A 25 -6.22 8.02 -4.47
C VAL A 25 -5.25 8.94 -3.77
N PHE A 26 -5.76 10.03 -3.20
CA PHE A 26 -4.98 10.91 -2.33
C PHE A 26 -5.42 10.70 -0.89
N ASP A 27 -4.47 10.29 -0.06
CA ASP A 27 -4.67 10.18 1.39
C ASP A 27 -4.24 11.47 2.10
N GLU A 28 -4.83 11.70 3.28
CA GLU A 28 -4.59 12.86 4.15
C GLU A 28 -4.67 14.22 3.43
N VAL A 29 -5.63 14.37 2.51
CA VAL A 29 -5.75 15.56 1.64
C VAL A 29 -5.97 16.86 2.43
N HIS A 30 -6.39 16.77 3.71
CA HIS A 30 -6.54 17.94 4.60
C HIS A 30 -5.22 18.68 4.82
N ARG A 31 -4.06 18.03 4.67
CA ARG A 31 -2.75 18.68 4.77
C ARG A 31 -2.54 19.80 3.73
N LEU A 32 -3.32 19.82 2.66
CA LEU A 32 -3.26 20.89 1.65
C LEU A 32 -3.92 22.19 2.10
N LEU A 33 -4.76 22.15 3.15
CA LEU A 33 -5.47 23.33 3.64
C LEU A 33 -4.50 24.25 4.41
N PRO A 34 -4.63 25.59 4.26
CA PRO A 34 -3.75 26.55 4.92
C PRO A 34 -3.65 26.37 6.44
N LYS A 35 -4.76 26.04 7.09
CA LYS A 35 -4.84 25.83 8.54
C LYS A 35 -4.06 24.61 9.05
N PHE A 36 -3.64 23.70 8.18
CA PHE A 36 -2.81 22.54 8.51
C PHE A 36 -1.37 22.69 7.96
N GLY A 37 -0.92 23.93 7.69
CA GLY A 37 0.42 24.23 7.20
C GLY A 37 0.58 24.18 5.67
N GLY A 38 -0.53 24.04 4.93
CA GLY A 38 -0.52 24.07 3.47
C GLY A 38 -0.32 25.49 2.90
N THR A 39 0.22 25.59 1.69
CA THR A 39 0.40 26.88 1.01
C THR A 39 -0.86 27.40 0.30
N GLY A 40 -1.98 26.67 0.36
CA GLY A 40 -3.22 26.97 -0.37
C GLY A 40 -3.15 26.73 -1.88
N ARG A 41 -1.95 26.80 -2.48
CA ARG A 41 -1.71 26.51 -3.91
C ARG A 41 -2.14 25.10 -4.32
N GLY A 42 -1.98 24.12 -3.42
CA GLY A 42 -2.38 22.75 -3.67
C GLY A 42 -3.90 22.57 -3.78
N LEU A 43 -4.67 23.42 -3.11
CA LEU A 43 -6.13 23.40 -3.15
C LEU A 43 -6.66 23.83 -4.52
N ILE A 44 -6.03 24.86 -5.11
CA ILE A 44 -6.37 25.35 -6.45
C ILE A 44 -6.12 24.26 -7.50
N GLN A 45 -4.98 23.57 -7.43
CA GLN A 45 -4.70 22.48 -8.38
C GLN A 45 -5.66 21.30 -8.16
N LEU A 46 -5.98 20.97 -6.91
CA LEU A 46 -6.97 19.93 -6.60
C LEU A 46 -8.35 20.26 -7.15
N GLU A 47 -8.81 21.51 -7.01
CA GLU A 47 -10.07 22.00 -7.58
C GLU A 47 -10.10 21.83 -9.10
N ARG A 48 -9.02 22.20 -9.79
CA ARG A 48 -8.89 21.98 -11.23
C ARG A 48 -8.94 20.49 -11.57
N GLY A 49 -8.22 19.66 -10.81
CA GLY A 49 -8.19 18.22 -10.97
C GLY A 49 -9.61 17.60 -10.90
N VAL A 50 -10.35 17.87 -9.81
CA VAL A 50 -11.71 17.31 -9.64
C VAL A 50 -12.69 17.78 -10.73
N ARG A 51 -12.47 18.97 -11.31
CA ARG A 51 -13.33 19.50 -12.39
C ARG A 51 -12.99 18.91 -13.76
N GLU A 52 -11.71 18.75 -14.07
CA GLU A 52 -11.24 18.46 -15.44
C GLU A 52 -10.95 16.97 -15.68
N PHE A 53 -10.49 16.23 -14.68
CA PHE A 53 -9.97 14.86 -14.85
C PHE A 53 -10.97 13.86 -15.43
N ARG A 54 -12.27 14.08 -15.17
CA ARG A 54 -13.35 13.26 -15.74
C ARG A 54 -13.35 13.24 -17.27
N LYS A 55 -12.85 14.30 -17.93
CA LYS A 55 -12.78 14.38 -19.40
C LYS A 55 -11.78 13.38 -19.99
N TRP A 56 -10.77 13.00 -19.22
CA TRP A 56 -9.71 12.07 -19.61
C TRP A 56 -9.90 10.68 -19.01
N GLY A 57 -11.07 10.40 -18.44
CA GLY A 57 -11.33 9.13 -17.77
C GLY A 57 -10.53 8.94 -16.47
N ILE A 58 -10.12 10.02 -15.80
CA ILE A 58 -9.40 9.94 -14.52
C ILE A 58 -10.38 10.22 -13.37
N GLY A 59 -10.53 9.26 -12.46
CA GLY A 59 -11.28 9.39 -11.23
C GLY A 59 -10.37 9.78 -10.06
N LEU A 60 -10.92 10.51 -9.09
CA LEU A 60 -10.23 10.91 -7.87
C LEU A 60 -10.96 10.35 -6.64
N VAL A 61 -10.19 9.78 -5.71
CA VAL A 61 -10.64 9.46 -4.35
C VAL A 61 -9.84 10.33 -3.39
N LEU A 62 -10.55 11.15 -2.61
CA LEU A 62 -9.95 12.07 -1.64
C LEU A 62 -10.27 11.57 -0.24
N ILE A 63 -9.25 11.19 0.52
CA ILE A 63 -9.40 10.68 1.88
C ILE A 63 -8.96 11.76 2.87
N SER A 64 -9.79 12.00 3.87
CA SER A 64 -9.56 13.08 4.82
C SER A 64 -10.23 12.82 6.17
N GLN A 65 -9.62 13.35 7.23
CA GLN A 65 -10.16 13.27 8.58
C GLN A 65 -11.24 14.33 8.86
N VAL A 66 -11.22 15.46 8.13
CA VAL A 66 -12.17 16.56 8.34
C VAL A 66 -12.73 17.00 7.00
N LEU A 67 -14.04 16.82 6.78
CA LEU A 67 -14.68 17.12 5.50
C LEU A 67 -15.18 18.56 5.41
N THR A 68 -15.57 19.19 6.52
CA THR A 68 -16.06 20.58 6.52
C THR A 68 -15.13 21.57 5.84
N ASP A 69 -13.84 21.31 5.89
CA ASP A 69 -12.81 22.29 5.56
C ASP A 69 -12.48 22.37 4.07
N TYR A 70 -13.03 21.48 3.25
CA TYR A 70 -12.87 21.59 1.81
C TYR A 70 -13.70 22.74 1.24
N PRO A 71 -13.14 23.49 0.27
CA PRO A 71 -13.89 24.45 -0.52
C PRO A 71 -15.16 23.84 -1.11
N LYS A 72 -16.20 24.67 -1.20
CA LYS A 72 -17.49 24.27 -1.81
C LYS A 72 -17.30 23.78 -3.24
N ASP A 73 -16.36 24.35 -3.99
CA ASP A 73 -16.08 23.97 -5.38
C ASP A 73 -15.58 22.53 -5.50
N ILE A 74 -14.76 22.07 -4.56
CA ILE A 74 -14.33 20.66 -4.52
C ILE A 74 -15.53 19.78 -4.20
N LYS A 75 -16.27 20.11 -3.14
CA LYS A 75 -17.45 19.34 -2.69
C LYS A 75 -18.52 19.21 -3.77
N ALA A 76 -18.75 20.26 -4.56
CA ALA A 76 -19.74 20.28 -5.63
C ALA A 76 -19.39 19.32 -6.79
N ASN A 77 -18.11 18.98 -6.97
CA ASN A 77 -17.65 18.04 -8.00
C ASN A 77 -17.52 16.60 -7.48
N VAL A 78 -17.76 16.35 -6.19
CA VAL A 78 -17.74 15.00 -5.61
C VAL A 78 -19.08 14.31 -5.90
N GLY A 79 -19.04 13.24 -6.69
CA GLY A 79 -20.23 12.46 -7.02
C GLY A 79 -20.61 11.39 -5.99
N THR A 80 -19.65 10.94 -5.18
CA THR A 80 -19.86 9.95 -4.10
C THR A 80 -19.17 10.40 -2.83
N GLU A 81 -19.93 10.48 -1.74
CA GLU A 81 -19.45 10.80 -0.40
C GLU A 81 -19.47 9.52 0.45
N ILE A 82 -18.35 9.19 1.09
CA ILE A 82 -18.27 8.13 2.10
C ILE A 82 -17.88 8.78 3.43
N GLN A 83 -18.83 8.80 4.35
CA GLN A 83 -18.66 9.34 5.68
C GLN A 83 -18.55 8.20 6.70
N MET A 84 -17.36 8.03 7.24
CA MET A 84 -17.13 7.13 8.38
C MET A 84 -17.66 7.76 9.68
N ARG A 85 -17.71 6.98 10.76
CA ARG A 85 -18.07 7.50 12.09
C ARG A 85 -17.26 8.74 12.44
N THR A 86 -17.93 9.87 12.68
CA THR A 86 -17.32 11.12 13.12
C THR A 86 -18.03 11.63 14.38
N ARG A 87 -17.29 12.35 15.21
CA ARG A 87 -17.81 13.14 16.35
C ARG A 87 -17.59 14.64 16.15
N TYR A 88 -17.00 15.03 15.02
CA TYR A 88 -16.70 16.41 14.75
C TYR A 88 -17.99 17.19 14.48
N GLU A 89 -18.25 18.22 15.28
CA GLU A 89 -19.53 18.95 15.27
C GLU A 89 -19.82 19.60 13.91
N GLY A 90 -18.78 20.09 13.22
CA GLY A 90 -18.94 20.68 11.89
C GLY A 90 -19.46 19.66 10.87
N ASP A 91 -18.91 18.45 10.85
CA ASP A 91 -19.33 17.39 9.93
C ASP A 91 -20.75 16.93 10.29
N LEU A 92 -21.02 16.73 11.58
CA LEU A 92 -22.36 16.34 12.07
C LEU A 92 -23.43 17.38 11.72
N SER A 93 -23.11 18.66 11.83
CA SER A 93 -24.02 19.75 11.45
C SER A 93 -24.32 19.73 9.94
N GLN A 94 -23.30 19.48 9.10
CA GLN A 94 -23.51 19.34 7.65
C GLN A 94 -24.36 18.11 7.30
N ILE A 95 -24.10 16.96 7.94
CA ILE A 95 -24.88 15.74 7.74
C ILE A 95 -26.33 15.96 8.16
N LYS A 96 -26.57 16.58 9.32
CA LYS A 96 -27.93 16.90 9.80
C LYS A 96 -28.65 17.84 8.83
N MET A 97 -27.97 18.85 8.32
CA MET A 97 -28.55 19.81 7.36
C MET A 97 -28.87 19.15 6.01
N LYS A 98 -27.99 18.29 5.49
CA LYS A 98 -28.14 17.66 4.16
C LYS A 98 -29.08 16.46 4.16
N TYR A 99 -29.01 15.64 5.21
CA TYR A 99 -29.57 14.28 5.22
C TYR A 99 -30.53 14.04 6.38
N GLY A 100 -30.71 15.02 7.27
CA GLY A 100 -31.60 14.93 8.42
C GLY A 100 -30.95 14.39 9.69
N GLU A 101 -31.66 14.56 10.80
CA GLU A 101 -31.15 14.24 12.14
C GLU A 101 -30.98 12.73 12.37
N ASP A 102 -31.84 11.90 11.79
CA ASP A 102 -31.77 10.45 11.97
C ASP A 102 -30.52 9.85 11.33
N ILE A 103 -30.12 10.38 10.18
CA ILE A 103 -28.87 10.00 9.50
C ILE A 103 -27.67 10.44 10.33
N MET A 104 -27.68 11.67 10.84
CA MET A 104 -26.62 12.16 11.75
C MET A 104 -26.48 11.25 12.99
N LYS A 105 -27.60 10.90 13.65
CA LYS A 105 -27.59 9.96 14.79
C LYS A 105 -27.03 8.59 14.40
N SER A 106 -27.34 8.12 13.21
CA SER A 106 -26.85 6.84 12.68
C SER A 106 -25.35 6.85 12.41
N VAL A 107 -24.80 7.94 11.86
CA VAL A 107 -23.34 8.12 11.67
C VAL A 107 -22.60 8.10 13.00
N VAL A 108 -23.12 8.77 14.03
CA VAL A 108 -22.50 8.79 15.38
C VAL A 108 -22.50 7.41 16.02
N LYS A 109 -23.59 6.64 15.84
CA LYS A 109 -23.78 5.30 16.41
C LYS A 109 -23.17 4.18 15.56
N ALA A 110 -22.64 4.49 14.38
CA ALA A 110 -22.06 3.48 13.48
C ALA A 110 -20.91 2.73 14.15
N ARG A 111 -20.80 1.42 13.86
CA ARG A 111 -19.67 0.60 14.31
C ARG A 111 -18.40 0.97 13.54
N VAL A 112 -17.25 0.65 14.11
CA VAL A 112 -15.97 0.77 13.39
C VAL A 112 -16.03 -0.09 12.13
N GLY A 113 -15.63 0.48 10.99
CA GLY A 113 -15.74 -0.17 9.68
C GLY A 113 -17.12 -0.01 9.02
N THR A 114 -18.09 0.65 9.64
CA THR A 114 -19.34 1.05 9.00
C THR A 114 -19.28 2.51 8.57
N GLY A 115 -19.68 2.80 7.33
CA GLY A 115 -19.75 4.16 6.78
C GLY A 115 -21.09 4.43 6.11
N MET A 116 -21.52 5.68 6.17
CA MET A 116 -22.61 6.20 5.34
C MET A 116 -22.06 6.49 3.95
N ILE A 117 -22.72 5.97 2.93
CA ILE A 117 -22.43 6.26 1.52
C ILE A 117 -23.58 7.06 0.95
N GLN A 118 -23.24 8.13 0.22
CA GLN A 118 -24.18 8.92 -0.54
C GLN A 118 -23.65 9.09 -1.97
N ASN A 119 -24.52 8.86 -2.94
CA ASN A 119 -24.24 9.10 -4.35
C ASN A 119 -25.54 9.58 -5.00
N SER A 120 -25.50 10.69 -5.73
CA SER A 120 -26.71 11.30 -6.32
C SER A 120 -27.38 10.44 -7.40
N GLN A 121 -26.62 9.57 -8.06
CA GLN A 121 -27.06 8.69 -9.14
C GLN A 121 -27.49 7.31 -8.63
N TYR A 122 -27.28 6.99 -7.36
CA TYR A 122 -27.62 5.70 -6.75
C TYR A 122 -28.58 5.88 -5.57
N ASN A 123 -29.39 4.87 -5.27
CA ASN A 123 -30.36 4.90 -4.15
C ASN A 123 -31.26 6.17 -4.12
N ARG A 124 -31.58 6.74 -5.29
CA ARG A 124 -32.32 8.01 -5.44
C ARG A 124 -31.67 9.18 -4.69
N GLY A 125 -30.35 9.17 -4.55
CA GLY A 125 -29.60 10.17 -3.79
C GLY A 125 -29.65 10.01 -2.28
N ASN A 126 -30.41 9.04 -1.76
CA ASN A 126 -30.54 8.81 -0.33
C ASN A 126 -29.29 8.13 0.24
N PRO A 127 -28.80 8.56 1.41
CA PRO A 127 -27.70 7.90 2.07
C PRO A 127 -28.07 6.47 2.51
N TYR A 128 -27.11 5.57 2.48
CA TYR A 128 -27.23 4.19 2.96
C TYR A 128 -25.97 3.79 3.71
N PHE A 129 -26.05 2.78 4.57
CA PHE A 129 -24.91 2.34 5.39
C PHE A 129 -24.33 1.04 4.86
N VAL A 130 -23.00 0.99 4.77
CA VAL A 130 -22.24 -0.19 4.38
C VAL A 130 -21.21 -0.51 5.44
N THR A 131 -21.08 -1.79 5.75
CA THR A 131 -20.00 -2.31 6.61
C THR A 131 -18.89 -2.87 5.73
N PHE A 132 -17.73 -2.23 5.79
CA PHE A 132 -16.54 -2.63 5.06
C PHE A 132 -15.88 -3.84 5.72
N ARG A 133 -15.36 -4.74 4.89
CA ARG A 133 -14.54 -5.87 5.35
C ARG A 133 -13.26 -5.32 6.01
N PRO A 134 -12.81 -5.91 7.13
CA PRO A 134 -11.49 -5.60 7.69
C PRO A 134 -10.36 -5.84 6.67
N LEU A 135 -9.25 -5.12 6.84
CA LEU A 135 -8.06 -5.31 6.00
C LEU A 135 -7.53 -6.74 6.16
N LEU A 136 -7.18 -7.36 5.04
CA LEU A 136 -6.55 -8.69 5.02
C LEU A 136 -5.03 -8.62 5.17
N HIS A 137 -4.46 -7.42 5.09
CA HIS A 137 -3.04 -7.15 5.28
C HIS A 137 -2.86 -6.28 6.53
N ASN A 138 -1.67 -6.34 7.10
CA ASN A 138 -1.29 -5.46 8.21
C ASN A 138 -0.94 -4.07 7.65
N PRO A 139 -1.61 -2.98 8.09
CA PRO A 139 -1.31 -1.63 7.62
C PRO A 139 -0.07 -1.02 8.30
N ARG A 140 0.53 -1.69 9.30
CA ARG A 140 1.73 -1.18 9.97
C ARG A 140 2.93 -1.28 9.04
N ARG A 141 3.68 -0.18 8.93
CA ARG A 141 5.02 -0.19 8.35
C ARG A 141 5.89 -1.16 9.17
N LEU A 142 6.56 -2.07 8.48
CA LEU A 142 7.61 -2.91 9.06
C LEU A 142 8.76 -2.03 9.54
N SER A 143 9.33 -2.37 10.70
CA SER A 143 10.52 -1.69 11.18
C SER A 143 11.68 -1.90 10.20
N ASP A 144 12.64 -0.98 10.17
CA ASP A 144 13.80 -1.10 9.27
C ASP A 144 14.56 -2.41 9.53
N LYS A 145 14.68 -2.82 10.81
CA LYS A 145 15.23 -4.14 11.19
C LYS A 145 14.49 -5.33 10.57
N GLU A 146 13.16 -5.27 10.54
CA GLU A 146 12.36 -6.33 9.92
C GLU A 146 12.56 -6.34 8.40
N LEU A 147 12.62 -5.17 7.76
CA LEU A 147 12.90 -5.04 6.33
C LEU A 147 14.26 -5.63 5.96
N ASP A 148 15.30 -5.34 6.75
CA ASP A 148 16.65 -5.88 6.54
C ASP A 148 16.65 -7.42 6.66
N LEU A 149 15.89 -7.98 7.59
CA LEU A 149 15.73 -9.43 7.72
C LEU A 149 15.00 -10.04 6.53
N TYR A 150 13.94 -9.38 6.03
CA TYR A 150 13.24 -9.80 4.82
C TYR A 150 14.20 -9.84 3.64
N GLU A 151 14.93 -8.75 3.38
CA GLU A 151 15.90 -8.64 2.29
C GLU A 151 16.99 -9.72 2.40
N LYS A 152 17.60 -9.88 3.58
CA LYS A 152 18.61 -10.92 3.85
C LYS A 152 18.12 -12.31 3.46
N TYR A 153 16.95 -12.69 3.97
CA TYR A 153 16.45 -14.04 3.77
C TYR A 153 15.98 -14.27 2.34
N ASP A 154 15.40 -13.27 1.70
CA ASP A 154 14.97 -13.33 0.30
C ASP A 154 16.18 -13.56 -0.61
N LEU A 155 17.25 -12.77 -0.46
CA LEU A 155 18.51 -12.95 -1.20
C LEU A 155 19.14 -14.33 -1.00
N LYS A 156 19.10 -14.87 0.23
CA LYS A 156 19.59 -16.23 0.51
C LYS A 156 18.75 -17.29 -0.18
N ILE A 157 17.42 -17.18 -0.10
CA ILE A 157 16.49 -18.12 -0.74
C ILE A 157 16.65 -18.08 -2.27
N GLU A 158 16.79 -16.89 -2.87
CA GLU A 158 17.06 -16.76 -4.31
C GLU A 158 18.40 -17.40 -4.72
N SER A 159 19.45 -17.16 -3.94
CA SER A 159 20.76 -17.79 -4.16
C SER A 159 20.68 -19.32 -4.11
N PHE A 160 19.93 -19.86 -3.16
CA PHE A 160 19.70 -21.29 -3.02
C PHE A 160 18.85 -21.87 -4.14
N ARG A 161 17.73 -21.22 -4.52
CA ARG A 161 16.91 -21.59 -5.68
C ARG A 161 17.77 -21.67 -6.94
N SER A 162 18.59 -20.64 -7.19
CA SER A 162 19.50 -20.61 -8.35
C SER A 162 20.48 -21.80 -8.37
N LYS A 163 20.98 -22.25 -7.21
CA LYS A 163 21.84 -23.43 -7.11
C LYS A 163 21.07 -24.73 -7.36
N VAL A 164 19.86 -24.84 -6.80
CA VAL A 164 18.97 -25.99 -6.96
C VAL A 164 18.53 -26.13 -8.42
N ASP A 165 18.14 -25.05 -9.09
CA ASP A 165 17.78 -25.04 -10.52
C ASP A 165 18.95 -25.53 -11.40
N ARG A 166 20.18 -25.10 -11.09
CA ARG A 166 21.39 -25.59 -11.80
C ARG A 166 21.64 -27.07 -11.57
N ALA A 167 21.36 -27.60 -10.38
CA ALA A 167 21.50 -29.01 -10.07
C ALA A 167 20.42 -29.85 -10.80
N LYS A 168 19.17 -29.36 -10.81
CA LYS A 168 18.05 -29.96 -11.56
C LYS A 168 18.33 -30.04 -13.05
N ALA A 169 18.87 -28.98 -13.64
CA ALA A 169 19.27 -28.94 -15.06
C ALA A 169 20.37 -29.96 -15.41
N ARG A 170 21.15 -30.42 -14.41
CA ARG A 170 22.16 -31.48 -14.57
C ARG A 170 21.61 -32.88 -14.30
N GLY A 171 20.31 -33.01 -14.06
CA GLY A 171 19.65 -34.29 -13.78
C GLY A 171 19.86 -34.81 -12.36
N ILE A 172 20.28 -33.95 -11.42
CA ILE A 172 20.33 -34.30 -10.00
C ILE A 172 18.91 -34.20 -9.44
N ASP A 173 18.50 -35.18 -8.63
CA ASP A 173 17.23 -35.11 -7.91
C ASP A 173 17.31 -34.05 -6.81
N VAL A 174 16.40 -33.09 -6.86
CA VAL A 174 16.35 -31.93 -5.97
C VAL A 174 14.97 -31.72 -5.34
N PHE A 175 14.06 -32.70 -5.46
CA PHE A 175 12.67 -32.55 -5.05
C PHE A 175 12.53 -32.09 -3.59
N ASP A 176 13.29 -32.72 -2.68
CA ASP A 176 13.26 -32.37 -1.25
C ASP A 176 13.79 -30.95 -0.99
N LEU A 177 14.81 -30.52 -1.74
CA LEU A 177 15.39 -29.17 -1.63
C LEU A 177 14.43 -28.09 -2.17
N GLU A 178 13.69 -28.38 -3.23
CA GLU A 178 12.65 -27.49 -3.75
C GLU A 178 11.53 -27.31 -2.73
N LEU A 179 11.06 -28.41 -2.12
CA LEU A 179 10.01 -28.37 -1.10
C LEU A 179 10.45 -27.55 0.12
N GLU A 180 11.65 -27.78 0.63
CA GLU A 180 12.19 -27.01 1.76
C GLU A 180 12.38 -25.52 1.44
N LEU A 181 12.81 -25.18 0.21
CA LEU A 181 12.92 -23.79 -0.25
C LEU A 181 11.56 -23.10 -0.40
N ASP A 182 10.54 -23.83 -0.83
CA ASP A 182 9.17 -23.34 -0.89
C ASP A 182 8.61 -23.09 0.51
N LEU A 183 8.87 -24.00 1.46
CA LEU A 183 8.50 -23.83 2.87
C LEU A 183 9.24 -22.65 3.53
N ALA A 184 10.53 -22.49 3.25
CA ALA A 184 11.31 -21.34 3.72
C ALA A 184 10.73 -20.01 3.18
N ALA A 185 10.40 -19.95 1.88
CA ALA A 185 9.79 -18.78 1.27
C ALA A 185 8.38 -18.48 1.83
N GLU A 186 7.58 -19.52 2.10
CA GLU A 186 6.26 -19.35 2.70
C GLU A 186 6.35 -18.81 4.14
N ASN A 187 7.30 -19.32 4.94
CA ASN A 187 7.54 -18.84 6.30
C ASN A 187 8.12 -17.42 6.32
N LEU A 188 8.94 -17.06 5.33
CA LEU A 188 9.42 -15.69 5.15
C LEU A 188 8.24 -14.75 4.93
N ARG A 189 7.32 -15.08 4.00
CA ARG A 189 6.10 -14.27 3.77
C ARG A 189 5.21 -14.10 5.01
N LYS A 190 5.26 -15.06 5.94
CA LYS A 190 4.54 -15.01 7.23
C LYS A 190 5.29 -14.23 8.32
N GLY A 191 6.53 -13.78 8.06
CA GLY A 191 7.40 -13.11 9.03
C GLY A 191 7.96 -14.03 10.12
N SER A 192 7.97 -15.35 9.89
CA SER A 192 8.43 -16.35 10.85
C SER A 192 9.95 -16.56 10.73
N PHE A 193 10.73 -15.51 11.01
CA PHE A 193 12.18 -15.47 10.74
C PHE A 193 12.98 -16.60 11.41
N GLN A 194 12.63 -16.99 12.64
CA GLN A 194 13.30 -18.10 13.32
C GLN A 194 13.17 -19.42 12.56
N VAL A 195 11.99 -19.68 11.99
CA VAL A 195 11.72 -20.89 11.20
C VAL A 195 12.45 -20.83 9.87
N VAL A 196 12.47 -19.66 9.23
CA VAL A 196 13.24 -19.42 8.00
C VAL A 196 14.73 -19.69 8.22
N ASP A 197 15.28 -19.22 9.34
CA ASP A 197 16.68 -19.44 9.68
C ASP A 197 16.99 -20.94 9.81
N MET A 198 16.14 -21.71 10.50
CA MET A 198 16.27 -23.17 10.62
C MET A 198 16.28 -23.87 9.25
N TYR A 199 15.36 -23.52 8.35
CA TYR A 199 15.33 -24.08 6.99
C TYR A 199 16.60 -23.71 6.22
N ILE A 200 17.05 -22.46 6.30
CA ILE A 200 18.24 -21.99 5.59
C ILE A 200 19.50 -22.69 6.11
N GLU A 201 19.63 -22.90 7.42
CA GLU A 201 20.76 -23.62 8.01
C GLU A 201 20.78 -25.09 7.58
N GLY A 202 19.62 -25.76 7.55
CA GLY A 202 19.48 -27.12 7.04
C GLY A 202 19.83 -27.24 5.56
N LEU A 203 19.25 -26.37 4.74
CA LEU A 203 19.47 -26.31 3.29
C LEU A 203 20.92 -25.97 2.93
N LYS A 204 21.59 -25.14 3.72
CA LYS A 204 22.99 -24.74 3.45
C LYS A 204 23.89 -25.97 3.35
N GLY A 205 23.75 -26.91 4.29
CA GLY A 205 24.57 -28.13 4.34
C GLY A 205 24.33 -29.04 3.14
N GLU A 206 23.09 -29.21 2.70
CA GLU A 206 22.77 -30.04 1.54
C GLU A 206 23.14 -29.37 0.21
N ILE A 207 22.92 -28.06 0.08
CA ILE A 207 23.24 -27.31 -1.14
C ILE A 207 24.76 -27.19 -1.36
N GLU A 208 25.57 -27.10 -0.31
CA GLU A 208 27.04 -27.11 -0.44
C GLU A 208 27.57 -28.45 -0.98
N LYS A 209 26.90 -29.57 -0.66
CA LYS A 209 27.27 -30.90 -1.19
C LYS A 209 27.01 -31.03 -2.70
N LEU A 210 26.12 -30.20 -3.27
CA LEU A 210 25.79 -30.26 -4.70
C LEU A 210 26.96 -29.85 -5.62
N LYS A 211 28.10 -29.37 -5.09
CA LYS A 211 29.34 -29.03 -5.83
C LYS A 211 29.09 -28.30 -7.16
N THR A 212 28.06 -27.44 -7.21
CA THR A 212 27.80 -26.62 -8.38
C THR A 212 28.82 -25.50 -8.42
N LYS A 213 29.67 -25.44 -9.46
CA LYS A 213 30.58 -24.31 -9.70
C LYS A 213 29.83 -22.98 -9.57
N GLU A 214 30.52 -21.98 -9.02
CA GLU A 214 30.05 -20.58 -8.97
C GLU A 214 29.55 -20.11 -10.35
N PRO A 215 28.57 -19.19 -10.38
CA PRO A 215 28.04 -18.68 -11.63
C PRO A 215 29.16 -18.07 -12.49
N ILE A 216 29.01 -18.21 -13.81
CA ILE A 216 29.90 -17.56 -14.76
C ILE A 216 29.77 -16.05 -14.53
N ARG A 217 30.90 -15.36 -14.30
CA ARG A 217 31.00 -13.90 -14.11
C ARG A 217 30.16 -13.17 -15.18
N GLY A 218 28.95 -12.75 -14.82
CA GLY A 218 28.00 -12.14 -15.74
C GLY A 218 26.55 -12.08 -15.23
N GLU A 219 26.15 -13.00 -14.35
CA GLU A 219 24.76 -13.09 -13.86
C GLU A 219 24.54 -12.61 -12.41
N ILE A 220 25.59 -12.19 -11.69
CA ILE A 220 25.44 -11.62 -10.33
C ILE A 220 25.55 -10.09 -10.39
N GLN A 221 24.50 -9.39 -9.94
CA GLN A 221 24.65 -8.05 -9.35
C GLN A 221 25.61 -8.18 -8.17
N LYS A 222 26.81 -7.61 -8.30
CA LYS A 222 27.95 -7.71 -7.37
C LYS A 222 27.49 -7.93 -5.92
N PRO A 223 27.87 -9.05 -5.26
CA PRO A 223 27.60 -9.18 -3.84
C PRO A 223 28.43 -8.11 -3.12
N GLY A 224 27.75 -7.27 -2.35
CA GLY A 224 28.40 -6.44 -1.32
C GLY A 224 29.25 -7.34 -0.41
N ASN A 225 30.28 -6.77 0.21
CA ASN A 225 31.21 -7.51 1.05
C ASN A 225 30.53 -7.84 2.40
N TRP A 226 29.61 -8.81 2.40
CA TRP A 226 28.64 -9.01 3.47
C TRP A 226 29.23 -9.68 4.73
N GLU A 227 30.31 -10.46 4.62
CA GLU A 227 30.90 -11.16 5.79
C GLU A 227 31.42 -10.18 6.87
N ASP A 228 32.02 -9.06 6.47
CA ASP A 228 32.51 -8.03 7.39
C ASP A 228 31.37 -7.23 8.06
N GLU A 229 30.23 -7.10 7.38
CA GLU A 229 29.06 -6.37 7.90
C GLU A 229 28.25 -7.25 8.87
N TRP A 230 28.28 -8.58 8.68
CA TRP A 230 27.71 -9.57 9.60
C TRP A 230 28.40 -9.61 10.97
N GLU A 231 29.73 -9.48 11.02
CA GLU A 231 30.44 -9.42 12.32
C GLU A 231 30.08 -8.16 13.10
N ARG A 232 29.98 -7.00 12.42
CA ARG A 232 29.52 -5.76 13.06
C ARG A 232 28.10 -5.85 13.60
N LEU A 233 27.16 -6.40 12.83
CA LEU A 233 25.76 -6.52 13.25
C LEU A 233 25.57 -7.53 14.39
N ARG A 234 26.39 -8.60 14.46
CA ARG A 234 26.41 -9.51 15.62
C ARG A 234 26.90 -8.81 16.89
N GLU A 235 27.92 -7.96 16.78
CA GLU A 235 28.43 -7.17 17.90
C GLU A 235 27.41 -6.12 18.39
N GLU A 236 26.59 -5.56 17.51
CA GLU A 236 25.53 -4.61 17.88
C GLU A 236 24.30 -5.27 18.51
N ILE A 237 23.96 -6.50 18.11
CA ILE A 237 22.83 -7.26 18.68
C ILE A 237 23.18 -7.87 20.06
N SER A 238 24.47 -8.02 20.37
CA SER A 238 24.96 -8.54 21.65
C SER A 238 25.13 -7.47 22.75
N LYS A 239 24.75 -6.21 22.48
CA LYS A 239 24.71 -5.10 23.46
C LYS A 239 23.27 -4.69 23.76
#